data_AF-A0A2P2ICP9-F1
#
_entry.id   AF-A0A2P2ICP9-F1
#
_cell.length_a   1.000
_cell.length_b   1.000
_cell.length_c   1.000
_cell.angle_alpha   90.00
_cell.angle_beta   90.00
_cell.angle_gamma   90.00
#
_symmetry.space_group_name_H-M   'P 1'
#
loop_
_entity.id
_entity.type
_entity.pdbx_description
1 polymer ?
#
loop_
_entity_poly.entity_id
_entity_poly.type
_entity_poly.pdbx_seq_one_letter_code
_entity_poly.pdbx_strand_id
1 'polypeptide(L)'
;MHRRHGDEEWVLLQRKIFSRWVSSKLAKRNIELKDCVSELSGWKLAQLVEILSDTEYSQMRKIKKDCKLAAHKLDAAEFALRFMKEQGIEMKVAPSPENIMQGDVTAMLGLIWALMRKFIRFSDDDDGPSPQDSLLMWVNGHTSKYPNVKKVEKFPKDFHDGMALCSIIHKHRPKLVDMDSLNPSLGPQNLQKAFQGAFKYFELEDFLSSQEFVKLDDKSMFIYVSEYFYGVARMRRFELAAKKISRLVEYTRVNDKMKAEFKEKTRNLRSHLDQVTTVLNNREIDNTMAGAKRKLAEFAHYKENDKSEIAGKYLNVESFYNHLAMRLSDHKRPPFQPPHQTSLAGLNETLKQLEITEKERSIALHEELNRQIKLVQLAEQHSKLSSKLQSWADLKNQYLNVRENITSTSQATFHINTLNAYDDESKAVKASNDEAMKHLSDNLQAEKYENIMAVRSLESAVATRFENLSQLSALKRRILDDHLKRETFNEKLRLDDGHHINVCEAITRFHFVKSEYLRVKEAVNSVDEARSKLSTLKACSIEIEEFNVATVPGLKELGVAIKSAVYQTDISSSKYEKSVELNQREEKVDQQFMEMRRLHQEKLVILNDDMAREVFKAQVR
;
A
#
# COMPACT_ATOMS: atom_id res chain seq x y z
N MET A 1 107.17 -28.77 43.04
CA MET A 1 105.80 -29.28 42.75
C MET A 1 105.07 -28.26 41.88
N HIS A 2 105.09 -28.43 40.55
CA HIS A 2 104.26 -27.64 39.62
C HIS A 2 102.84 -28.23 39.60
N ARG A 3 101.88 -27.55 40.22
CA ARG A 3 100.45 -27.82 39.97
C ARG A 3 100.07 -27.23 38.62
N ARG A 4 99.30 -27.99 37.85
CA ARG A 4 98.93 -27.73 36.45
C ARG A 4 97.97 -26.53 36.36
N HIS A 5 98.33 -25.49 35.61
CA HIS A 5 97.46 -24.34 35.31
C HIS A 5 96.17 -24.69 34.54
N GLY A 6 96.07 -25.88 33.93
CA GLY A 6 94.88 -26.31 33.19
C GLY A 6 93.68 -26.73 34.06
N ASP A 7 93.90 -27.09 35.32
CA ASP A 7 92.84 -27.61 36.20
C ASP A 7 92.01 -26.49 36.87
N GLU A 8 92.41 -25.21 36.74
CA GLU A 8 91.71 -24.06 37.34
C GLU A 8 90.81 -23.30 36.34
N GLU A 9 91.08 -23.37 35.04
CA GLU A 9 90.38 -22.56 34.02
C GLU A 9 88.91 -22.99 33.83
N TRP A 10 88.63 -24.30 33.81
CA TRP A 10 87.25 -24.80 33.70
C TRP A 10 86.39 -24.46 34.92
N VAL A 11 87.01 -24.35 36.12
CA VAL A 11 86.32 -23.95 37.36
C VAL A 11 85.86 -22.49 37.28
N LEU A 12 86.68 -21.60 36.71
CA LEU A 12 86.32 -20.21 36.48
C LEU A 12 85.13 -20.06 35.52
N LEU A 13 85.13 -20.85 34.44
CA LEU A 13 84.02 -20.87 33.47
C LEU A 13 82.73 -21.44 34.07
N GLN A 14 82.83 -22.52 34.84
CA GLN A 14 81.69 -23.08 35.57
C GLN A 14 81.11 -22.07 36.55
N ARG A 15 81.96 -21.38 37.32
CA ARG A 15 81.54 -20.28 38.23
C ARG A 15 80.83 -19.16 37.48
N LYS A 16 81.32 -18.75 36.31
CA LYS A 16 80.68 -17.72 35.46
C LYS A 16 79.28 -18.14 35.01
N ILE A 17 79.11 -19.35 34.46
CA ILE A 17 77.81 -19.87 33.99
C ILE A 17 76.84 -20.07 35.15
N PHE A 18 77.29 -20.65 36.26
CA PHE A 18 76.45 -20.89 37.42
C PHE A 18 76.01 -19.58 38.05
N SER A 19 76.90 -18.59 38.15
CA SER A 19 76.56 -17.24 38.61
C SER A 19 75.47 -16.62 37.76
N ARG A 20 75.58 -16.72 36.42
CA ARG A 20 74.56 -16.21 35.51
C ARG A 20 73.21 -16.91 35.71
N TRP A 21 73.20 -18.24 35.81
CA TRP A 21 71.96 -18.98 36.02
C TRP A 21 71.29 -18.61 37.35
N VAL A 22 72.06 -18.58 38.45
CA VAL A 22 71.53 -18.19 39.76
C VAL A 22 71.03 -16.74 39.73
N SER A 23 71.79 -15.82 39.15
CA SER A 23 71.41 -14.42 38.97
C SER A 23 70.09 -14.29 38.20
N SER A 24 69.93 -15.04 37.10
CA SER A 24 68.69 -15.07 36.32
C SER A 24 67.46 -15.53 37.14
N LYS A 25 67.63 -16.49 38.07
CA LYS A 25 66.53 -16.93 38.94
C LYS A 25 66.24 -15.91 40.04
N LEU A 26 67.27 -15.39 40.70
CA LEU A 26 67.16 -14.38 41.77
C LEU A 26 66.64 -13.02 41.28
N ALA A 27 66.91 -12.66 40.03
CA ALA A 27 66.38 -11.46 39.39
C ALA A 27 64.83 -11.41 39.42
N LYS A 28 64.15 -12.56 39.47
CA LYS A 28 62.68 -12.63 39.65
C LYS A 28 62.19 -11.98 40.95
N ARG A 29 63.04 -11.90 41.98
CA ARG A 29 62.76 -11.23 43.26
C ARG A 29 63.56 -9.92 43.42
N ASN A 30 64.08 -9.35 42.33
CA ASN A 30 64.95 -8.17 42.32
C ASN A 30 66.20 -8.33 43.23
N ILE A 31 66.73 -9.56 43.33
CA ILE A 31 67.95 -9.83 44.09
C ILE A 31 69.12 -9.91 43.11
N GLU A 32 70.07 -8.99 43.25
CA GLU A 32 71.29 -8.99 42.45
C GLU A 32 72.34 -9.96 43.02
N LEU A 33 72.96 -10.71 42.11
CA LEU A 33 74.08 -11.59 42.38
C LEU A 33 75.02 -11.53 41.17
N LYS A 34 76.28 -11.16 41.41
CA LYS A 34 77.32 -11.17 40.37
C LYS A 34 78.07 -12.49 40.38
N ASP A 35 78.29 -13.06 41.55
CA ASP A 35 79.12 -14.24 41.73
C ASP A 35 78.54 -15.22 42.76
N CYS A 36 78.21 -16.42 42.31
CA CYS A 36 77.56 -17.42 43.14
C CYS A 36 78.46 -18.09 44.18
N VAL A 37 79.78 -17.91 44.11
CA VAL A 37 80.69 -18.49 45.11
C VAL A 37 80.94 -17.50 46.25
N SER A 38 81.20 -16.23 45.92
CA SER A 38 81.52 -15.21 46.94
C SER A 38 80.30 -14.48 47.51
N GLU A 39 79.18 -14.39 46.77
CA GLU A 39 78.03 -13.55 47.16
C GLU A 39 76.77 -14.35 47.53
N LEU A 40 76.75 -15.66 47.31
CA LEU A 40 75.58 -16.51 47.62
C LEU A 40 75.54 -16.84 49.12
N SER A 41 75.10 -15.87 49.92
CA SER A 41 74.87 -16.06 51.35
C SER A 41 73.75 -17.06 51.62
N GLY A 42 73.71 -17.63 52.83
CA GLY A 42 72.64 -18.54 53.26
C GLY A 42 71.24 -17.98 53.02
N TRP A 43 71.03 -16.68 53.22
CA TRP A 43 69.77 -16.01 52.89
C TRP A 43 69.46 -16.03 51.38
N LYS A 44 70.42 -15.64 50.52
CA LYS A 44 70.22 -15.67 49.04
C LYS A 44 70.02 -17.10 48.54
N LEU A 45 70.70 -18.08 49.14
CA LEU A 45 70.51 -19.49 48.82
C LEU A 45 69.10 -19.96 49.17
N ALA A 46 68.60 -19.66 50.38
CA ALA A 46 67.24 -20.01 50.75
C ALA A 46 66.20 -19.34 49.84
N GLN A 47 66.42 -18.08 49.42
CA GLN A 47 65.59 -17.40 48.41
C GLN A 47 65.61 -18.13 47.06
N LEU A 48 66.77 -18.59 46.62
CA LEU A 48 66.91 -19.37 45.39
C LEU A 48 66.15 -20.69 45.46
N VAL A 49 66.28 -21.43 46.57
CA VAL A 49 65.56 -22.71 46.77
C VAL A 49 64.06 -22.49 46.70
N GLU A 50 63.55 -21.46 47.36
CA GLU A 50 62.12 -21.10 47.38
C GLU A 50 61.60 -20.79 45.97
N ILE A 51 62.36 -20.03 45.16
CA ILE A 51 62.01 -19.73 43.76
C ILE A 51 61.98 -20.99 42.89
N LEU A 52 62.86 -21.95 43.16
CA LEU A 52 63.00 -23.16 42.35
C LEU A 52 61.97 -24.23 42.71
N SER A 53 61.63 -24.36 44.00
CA SER A 53 60.63 -25.32 44.46
C SER A 53 59.19 -24.82 44.32
N ASP A 54 58.99 -23.51 44.12
CA ASP A 54 57.66 -22.86 44.13
C ASP A 54 56.90 -23.11 45.45
N THR A 55 57.66 -23.30 46.55
CA THR A 55 57.12 -23.54 47.90
C THR A 55 57.54 -22.42 48.83
N GLU A 56 56.57 -21.69 49.40
CA GLU A 56 56.87 -20.72 50.46
C GLU A 56 57.35 -21.43 51.73
N TYR A 57 58.57 -21.08 52.18
CA TYR A 57 59.11 -21.67 53.39
C TYR A 57 58.72 -20.83 54.63
N SER A 58 57.87 -21.39 55.49
CA SER A 58 57.24 -20.68 56.62
C SER A 58 58.22 -20.00 57.57
N GLN A 59 59.44 -20.51 57.67
CA GLN A 59 60.47 -19.99 58.56
C GLN A 59 61.40 -18.95 57.91
N MET A 60 61.16 -18.58 56.64
CA MET A 60 62.04 -17.65 55.89
C MET A 60 62.17 -16.27 56.56
N ARG A 61 61.14 -15.84 57.32
CA ARG A 61 61.15 -14.60 58.11
C ARG A 61 62.12 -14.61 59.30
N LYS A 62 62.61 -15.79 59.71
CA LYS A 62 63.54 -15.96 60.83
C LYS A 62 65.00 -15.66 60.45
N ILE A 63 65.32 -15.66 59.16
CA ILE A 63 66.66 -15.30 58.67
C ILE A 63 66.67 -13.82 58.30
N LYS A 64 67.63 -13.07 58.86
CA LYS A 64 67.84 -11.67 58.49
C LYS A 64 68.62 -11.56 57.19
N LYS A 65 68.18 -10.67 56.31
CA LYS A 65 68.93 -10.23 55.13
C LYS A 65 70.21 -9.49 55.58
N ASP A 66 71.33 -9.73 54.91
CA ASP A 66 72.60 -9.01 55.08
C ASP A 66 73.17 -8.98 56.53
N CYS A 67 73.09 -10.10 57.25
CA CYS A 67 73.72 -10.27 58.58
C CYS A 67 75.22 -9.97 58.56
N LYS A 68 75.71 -9.10 59.46
CA LYS A 68 77.15 -8.83 59.63
C LYS A 68 77.86 -9.81 60.57
N LEU A 69 77.17 -10.26 61.61
CA LEU A 69 77.68 -11.21 62.61
C LEU A 69 77.89 -12.60 62.02
N ALA A 70 79.05 -13.21 62.28
CA ALA A 70 79.40 -14.54 61.79
C ALA A 70 78.40 -15.62 62.22
N ALA A 71 77.96 -15.61 63.49
CA ALA A 71 76.97 -16.56 64.01
C ALA A 71 75.66 -16.55 63.21
N HIS A 72 75.09 -15.36 62.92
CA HIS A 72 73.86 -15.26 62.14
C HIS A 72 74.02 -15.63 60.66
N LYS A 73 75.21 -15.48 60.08
CA LYS A 73 75.50 -15.98 58.73
C LYS A 73 75.55 -17.51 58.73
N LEU A 74 76.04 -18.12 59.81
CA LEU A 74 76.10 -19.55 60.01
C LEU A 74 74.69 -20.13 60.18
N ASP A 75 73.87 -19.54 61.05
CA ASP A 75 72.45 -19.91 61.23
C ASP A 75 71.68 -19.86 59.91
N ALA A 76 71.93 -18.82 59.10
CA ALA A 76 71.30 -18.66 57.79
C ALA A 76 71.74 -19.73 56.78
N ALA A 77 73.01 -20.12 56.80
CA ALA A 77 73.57 -21.16 55.95
C ALA A 77 73.07 -22.55 56.36
N GLU A 78 73.05 -22.85 57.66
CA GLU A 78 72.48 -24.09 58.21
C GLU A 78 71.00 -24.24 57.85
N PHE A 79 70.24 -23.14 57.99
CA PHE A 79 68.85 -23.11 57.60
C PHE A 79 68.64 -23.40 56.11
N ALA A 80 69.42 -22.75 55.24
CA ALA A 80 69.30 -22.93 53.80
C ALA A 80 69.61 -24.37 53.39
N LEU A 81 70.63 -24.99 54.00
CA LEU A 81 70.97 -26.39 53.80
C LEU A 81 69.88 -27.34 54.29
N ARG A 82 69.26 -27.05 55.45
CA ARG A 82 68.11 -27.82 55.93
C ARG A 82 66.94 -27.73 54.96
N PHE A 83 66.63 -26.53 54.48
CA PHE A 83 65.56 -26.34 53.49
C PHE A 83 65.85 -27.12 52.20
N MET A 84 67.10 -27.12 51.71
CA MET A 84 67.48 -27.95 50.56
C MET A 84 67.25 -29.44 50.80
N LYS A 85 67.63 -29.94 51.98
CA LYS A 85 67.41 -31.35 52.36
C LYS A 85 65.93 -31.70 52.40
N GLU A 86 65.08 -30.83 52.94
CA GLU A 86 63.63 -31.00 52.98
C GLU A 86 62.99 -31.00 51.58
N GLN A 87 63.55 -30.26 50.63
CA GLN A 87 63.15 -30.31 49.22
C GLN A 87 63.68 -31.54 48.46
N GLY A 88 64.30 -32.49 49.17
CA GLY A 88 64.81 -33.75 48.61
C GLY A 88 65.98 -33.55 47.65
N ILE A 89 66.86 -32.58 47.94
CA ILE A 89 68.12 -32.37 47.22
C ILE A 89 69.21 -33.19 47.89
N GLU A 90 69.70 -34.21 47.19
CA GLU A 90 70.76 -35.09 47.67
C GLU A 90 72.12 -34.66 47.11
N MET A 91 73.13 -34.64 47.98
CA MET A 91 74.51 -34.31 47.62
C MET A 91 75.44 -35.44 48.09
N LYS A 92 76.36 -35.87 47.21
CA LYS A 92 77.37 -36.90 47.54
C LYS A 92 78.31 -36.45 48.67
N VAL A 93 78.62 -35.16 48.71
CA VAL A 93 79.36 -34.51 49.79
C VAL A 93 78.54 -33.29 50.18
N ALA A 94 77.94 -33.32 51.36
CA ALA A 94 77.16 -32.21 51.87
C ALA A 94 78.11 -31.09 52.33
N PRO A 95 77.94 -29.86 51.83
CA PRO A 95 78.74 -28.73 52.28
C PRO A 95 78.33 -28.36 53.70
N SER A 96 79.29 -27.96 54.53
CA SER A 96 79.01 -27.44 55.86
C SER A 96 78.55 -25.97 55.78
N PRO A 97 77.82 -25.46 56.79
CA PRO A 97 77.49 -24.04 56.88
C PRO A 97 78.73 -23.13 56.76
N GLU A 98 79.88 -23.57 57.29
CA GLU A 98 81.16 -22.86 57.19
C GLU A 98 81.66 -22.80 55.74
N ASN A 99 81.48 -23.85 54.94
CA ASN A 99 81.86 -23.85 53.53
C ASN A 99 81.10 -22.78 52.73
N ILE A 100 79.80 -22.57 53.04
CA ILE A 100 79.00 -21.51 52.42
C ILE A 100 79.48 -20.14 52.87
N MET A 101 79.74 -19.97 54.17
CA MET A 101 80.21 -18.69 54.71
C MET A 101 81.58 -18.26 54.15
N GLN A 102 82.49 -19.22 53.98
CA GLN A 102 83.83 -18.99 53.46
C GLN A 102 83.86 -18.90 51.93
N GLY A 103 82.77 -19.27 51.25
CA GLY A 103 82.71 -19.31 49.79
C GLY A 103 83.63 -20.38 49.20
N ASP A 104 83.64 -21.58 49.79
CA ASP A 104 84.45 -22.69 49.25
C ASP A 104 83.98 -23.03 47.83
N VAL A 105 84.90 -22.89 46.87
CA VAL A 105 84.58 -22.97 45.44
C VAL A 105 83.95 -24.32 45.08
N THR A 106 84.48 -25.42 45.62
CA THR A 106 84.03 -26.77 45.29
C THR A 106 82.65 -27.05 45.90
N ALA A 107 82.47 -26.68 47.17
CA ALA A 107 81.21 -26.81 47.89
C ALA A 107 80.08 -26.00 47.23
N MET A 108 80.33 -24.73 46.90
CA MET A 108 79.32 -23.83 46.34
C MET A 108 78.89 -24.25 44.94
N LEU A 109 79.83 -24.61 44.06
CA LEU A 109 79.50 -25.11 42.72
C LEU A 109 78.82 -26.49 42.80
N GLY A 110 79.25 -27.37 43.71
CA GLY A 110 78.60 -28.65 43.96
C GLY A 110 77.15 -28.49 44.41
N LEU A 111 76.88 -27.53 45.29
CA LEU A 111 75.57 -27.19 45.81
C LEU A 111 74.64 -26.65 44.70
N ILE A 112 75.11 -25.67 43.93
CA ILE A 112 74.32 -25.08 42.84
C ILE A 112 74.02 -26.13 41.77
N TRP A 113 74.98 -27.00 41.46
CA TRP A 113 74.73 -28.12 40.55
C TRP A 113 73.64 -29.06 41.06
N ALA A 114 73.61 -29.36 42.36
CA ALA A 114 72.57 -30.21 42.94
C ALA A 114 71.17 -29.56 42.80
N LEU A 115 71.07 -28.24 42.98
CA LEU A 115 69.84 -27.48 42.72
C LEU A 115 69.42 -27.55 41.25
N MET A 116 70.34 -27.26 40.34
CA MET A 116 70.09 -27.33 38.90
C MET A 116 69.62 -28.74 38.51
N ARG A 117 70.31 -29.78 38.97
CA ARG A 117 69.97 -31.17 38.67
C ARG A 117 68.57 -31.55 39.15
N LYS A 118 68.13 -31.03 40.30
CA LYS A 118 66.81 -31.31 40.87
C LYS A 118 65.68 -30.59 40.13
N PHE A 119 65.89 -29.33 39.76
CA PHE A 119 64.81 -28.45 39.29
C PHE A 119 64.81 -28.14 37.79
N ILE A 120 65.90 -28.40 37.07
CA ILE A 120 65.91 -28.31 35.61
C ILE A 120 65.18 -29.53 35.04
N ARG A 121 64.04 -29.27 34.41
CA ARG A 121 63.17 -30.27 33.78
C ARG A 121 62.90 -29.92 32.32
N PHE A 122 62.94 -30.94 31.47
CA PHE A 122 62.65 -30.83 30.02
C PHE A 122 61.46 -31.69 29.58
N SER A 123 60.96 -32.54 30.48
CA SER A 123 59.71 -33.29 30.36
C SER A 123 58.91 -33.14 31.67
N ASP A 124 57.59 -33.29 31.56
CA ASP A 124 56.66 -33.31 32.70
C ASP A 124 56.56 -34.72 33.33
N ASP A 125 57.18 -35.73 32.73
CA ASP A 125 57.18 -37.12 33.24
C ASP A 125 58.23 -37.30 34.35
N ASP A 126 57.77 -37.58 35.58
CA ASP A 126 58.65 -37.78 36.75
C ASP A 126 59.50 -39.07 36.67
N ASP A 127 59.00 -40.10 35.97
CA ASP A 127 59.71 -41.38 35.74
C ASP A 127 60.49 -41.41 34.41
N GLY A 128 60.68 -40.24 33.79
CA GLY A 128 61.33 -40.09 32.49
C GLY A 128 62.85 -40.27 32.51
N PRO A 129 63.49 -40.24 31.32
CA PRO A 129 64.94 -40.26 31.20
C PRO A 129 65.57 -39.07 31.96
N SER A 130 66.84 -39.21 32.35
CA SER A 130 67.53 -38.17 33.14
C SER A 130 67.42 -36.79 32.46
N PRO A 131 67.50 -35.66 33.19
CA PRO A 131 67.43 -34.34 32.56
C PRO A 131 68.47 -34.15 31.44
N GLN A 132 69.66 -34.75 31.57
CA GLN A 132 70.69 -34.74 30.53
C GLN A 132 70.25 -35.50 29.28
N ASP A 133 69.75 -36.73 29.45
CA ASP A 133 69.26 -37.54 28.33
C ASP A 133 68.05 -36.89 27.65
N SER A 134 67.12 -36.34 28.44
CA SER A 134 65.96 -35.59 27.95
C SER A 134 66.37 -34.40 27.08
N LEU A 135 67.39 -33.64 27.52
CA LEU A 135 67.91 -32.51 26.74
C LEU A 135 68.58 -32.99 25.45
N LEU A 136 69.39 -34.05 25.50
CA LEU A 136 70.02 -34.64 24.31
C LEU A 136 68.98 -35.18 23.32
N MET A 137 67.93 -35.86 23.81
CA MET A 137 66.79 -36.28 22.99
C MET A 137 66.11 -35.10 22.32
N TRP A 138 65.89 -34.00 23.07
CA TRP A 138 65.34 -32.78 22.50
C TRP A 138 66.25 -32.18 21.43
N VAL A 139 67.56 -32.05 21.68
CA VAL A 139 68.55 -31.56 20.72
C VAL A 139 68.54 -32.42 19.46
N ASN A 140 68.61 -33.74 19.59
CA ASN A 140 68.59 -34.67 18.46
C ASN A 140 67.26 -34.62 17.69
N GLY A 141 66.13 -34.47 18.38
CA GLY A 141 64.84 -34.22 17.73
C GLY A 141 64.79 -32.90 16.95
N HIS A 142 65.66 -31.94 17.27
CA HIS A 142 65.81 -30.66 16.56
C HIS A 142 66.86 -30.68 15.45
N THR A 143 67.80 -31.62 15.47
CA THR A 143 68.93 -31.68 14.55
C THR A 143 68.86 -32.84 13.55
N SER A 144 68.03 -33.87 13.79
CA SER A 144 67.99 -35.11 13.00
C SER A 144 67.71 -34.96 11.51
N LYS A 145 67.12 -33.85 11.08
CA LYS A 145 66.81 -33.57 9.66
C LYS A 145 67.95 -32.90 8.91
N TYR A 146 69.03 -32.53 9.58
CA TYR A 146 70.16 -31.84 8.96
C TYR A 146 71.27 -32.84 8.64
N PRO A 147 71.62 -33.04 7.36
CA PRO A 147 72.55 -34.09 6.94
C PRO A 147 73.99 -33.86 7.44
N ASN A 148 74.39 -32.60 7.60
CA ASN A 148 75.74 -32.21 8.01
C ASN A 148 75.91 -32.05 9.53
N VAL A 149 74.92 -32.49 10.33
CA VAL A 149 74.93 -32.36 11.79
C VAL A 149 75.03 -33.75 12.41
N LYS A 150 76.09 -33.99 13.17
CA LYS A 150 76.25 -35.26 13.88
C LYS A 150 75.23 -35.37 15.00
N LYS A 151 74.74 -36.60 15.22
CA LYS A 151 73.91 -36.90 16.39
C LYS A 151 74.71 -36.59 17.65
N VAL A 152 74.10 -35.85 18.56
CA VAL A 152 74.71 -35.44 19.83
C VAL A 152 74.46 -36.53 20.85
N GLU A 153 75.51 -37.18 21.35
CA GLU A 153 75.39 -38.27 22.31
C GLU A 153 75.94 -37.91 23.69
N LYS A 154 76.92 -36.99 23.76
CA LYS A 154 77.56 -36.64 25.02
C LYS A 154 77.93 -35.15 25.09
N PHE A 155 77.86 -34.61 26.30
CA PHE A 155 78.50 -33.34 26.62
C PHE A 155 80.02 -33.54 26.80
N PRO A 156 80.87 -32.52 26.54
CA PRO A 156 80.56 -31.24 25.89
C PRO A 156 80.93 -31.25 24.39
N LYS A 157 81.73 -32.22 23.94
CA LYS A 157 82.45 -32.21 22.66
C LYS A 157 81.55 -32.13 21.42
N ASP A 158 80.38 -32.76 21.47
CA ASP A 158 79.45 -32.81 20.33
C ASP A 158 78.80 -31.44 20.01
N PHE A 159 79.02 -30.43 20.86
CA PHE A 159 78.55 -29.05 20.62
C PHE A 159 79.65 -28.10 20.13
N HIS A 160 80.93 -28.51 20.16
CA HIS A 160 82.07 -27.60 19.91
C HIS A 160 82.16 -27.09 18.47
N ASP A 161 81.60 -27.81 17.50
CA ASP A 161 81.56 -27.38 16.10
C ASP A 161 80.44 -26.35 15.81
N GLY A 162 79.59 -26.07 16.80
CA GLY A 162 78.46 -25.13 16.72
C GLY A 162 77.30 -25.59 15.84
N MET A 163 77.41 -26.73 15.14
CA MET A 163 76.44 -27.18 14.13
C MET A 163 75.09 -27.51 14.78
N ALA A 164 75.10 -28.18 15.93
CA ALA A 164 73.88 -28.52 16.66
C ALA A 164 73.10 -27.27 17.11
N LEU A 165 73.81 -26.25 17.65
CA LEU A 165 73.19 -25.00 18.12
C LEU A 165 72.60 -24.18 16.97
N CYS A 166 73.36 -24.02 15.88
CA CYS A 166 72.91 -23.38 14.65
C CYS A 166 71.62 -24.03 14.11
N SER A 167 71.58 -25.35 14.10
CA SER A 167 70.46 -26.13 13.57
C SER A 167 69.18 -25.98 14.40
N ILE A 168 69.30 -25.90 15.73
CA ILE A 168 68.16 -25.65 16.62
C ILE A 168 67.53 -24.30 16.27
N ILE A 169 68.34 -23.25 16.10
CA ILE A 169 67.84 -21.92 15.73
C ILE A 169 67.21 -21.96 14.34
N HIS A 170 67.90 -22.52 13.34
CA HIS A 170 67.40 -22.62 11.98
C HIS A 170 66.06 -23.37 11.90
N LYS A 171 65.87 -24.45 12.68
CA LYS A 171 64.62 -25.22 12.68
C LYS A 171 63.40 -24.37 13.05
N HIS A 172 63.57 -23.41 13.96
CA HIS A 172 62.48 -22.52 14.40
C HIS A 172 62.42 -21.22 13.60
N ARG A 173 63.57 -20.69 13.21
CA ARG A 173 63.71 -19.42 12.47
C ARG A 173 64.81 -19.56 11.40
N PRO A 174 64.47 -20.13 10.23
CA PRO A 174 65.45 -20.40 9.16
C PRO A 174 66.24 -19.17 8.72
N LYS A 175 65.61 -18.00 8.73
CA LYS A 175 66.22 -16.73 8.30
C LYS A 175 67.36 -16.23 9.21
N LEU A 176 67.52 -16.78 10.41
CA LEU A 176 68.53 -16.31 11.37
C LEU A 176 69.90 -16.97 11.20
N VAL A 177 69.95 -18.16 10.58
CA VAL A 177 71.19 -18.94 10.41
C VAL A 177 71.16 -19.60 9.05
N ASP A 178 72.09 -19.27 8.16
CA ASP A 178 72.23 -19.97 6.89
C ASP A 178 73.02 -21.27 7.09
N MET A 179 72.32 -22.40 7.12
CA MET A 179 72.89 -23.73 7.35
C MET A 179 73.78 -24.23 6.21
N ASP A 180 73.53 -23.81 4.97
CA ASP A 180 74.32 -24.25 3.79
C ASP A 180 75.71 -23.60 3.79
N SER A 181 75.83 -22.43 4.41
CA SER A 181 77.11 -21.72 4.58
C SER A 181 78.01 -22.28 5.70
N LEU A 182 77.54 -23.25 6.49
CA LEU A 182 78.27 -23.74 7.66
C LEU A 182 79.15 -24.95 7.33
N ASN A 183 80.34 -24.97 7.93
CA ASN A 183 81.26 -26.08 7.84
C ASN A 183 81.65 -26.54 9.26
N PRO A 184 81.49 -27.83 9.63
CA PRO A 184 81.88 -28.33 10.96
C PRO A 184 83.34 -28.04 11.35
N SER A 185 84.23 -27.86 10.37
CA SER A 185 85.64 -27.53 10.59
C SER A 185 85.85 -26.08 11.09
N LEU A 186 84.85 -25.21 10.90
CA LEU A 186 84.86 -23.79 11.28
C LEU A 186 84.08 -23.53 12.58
N GLY A 187 84.28 -24.39 13.59
CA GLY A 187 83.56 -24.36 14.87
C GLY A 187 83.42 -22.96 15.50
N PRO A 188 84.52 -22.18 15.68
CA PRO A 188 84.42 -20.85 16.28
C PRO A 188 83.51 -19.87 15.52
N GLN A 189 83.48 -19.94 14.19
CA GLN A 189 82.61 -19.08 13.36
C GLN A 189 81.14 -19.52 13.43
N ASN A 190 80.90 -20.84 13.43
CA ASN A 190 79.56 -21.39 13.58
C ASN A 190 78.98 -21.04 14.95
N LEU A 191 79.77 -21.15 16.02
CA LEU A 191 79.35 -20.76 17.37
C LEU A 191 78.97 -19.28 17.44
N GLN A 192 79.74 -18.39 16.83
CA GLN A 192 79.39 -16.97 16.76
C GLN A 192 78.04 -16.73 16.06
N LYS A 193 77.79 -17.43 14.94
CA LYS A 193 76.48 -17.39 14.26
C LYS A 193 75.36 -17.93 15.16
N ALA A 194 75.61 -19.00 15.90
CA ALA A 194 74.65 -19.55 16.86
C ALA A 194 74.33 -18.55 17.98
N PHE A 195 75.33 -17.91 18.59
CA PHE A 195 75.14 -16.93 19.65
C PHE A 195 74.31 -15.74 19.18
N GLN A 196 74.65 -15.19 18.00
CA GLN A 196 73.87 -14.11 17.39
C GLN A 196 72.42 -14.54 17.06
N GLY A 197 72.24 -15.75 16.56
CA GLY A 197 70.91 -16.29 16.26
C GLY A 197 70.07 -16.50 17.52
N ALA A 198 70.67 -17.01 18.60
CA ALA A 198 70.02 -17.20 19.89
C ALA A 198 69.62 -15.87 20.54
N PHE A 199 70.52 -14.88 20.50
CA PHE A 199 70.24 -13.52 20.95
C PHE A 199 69.06 -12.91 20.17
N LYS A 200 69.07 -12.99 18.83
CA LYS A 200 67.99 -12.46 17.99
C LYS A 200 66.66 -13.20 18.15
N TYR A 201 66.68 -14.50 18.44
CA TYR A 201 65.45 -15.29 18.52
C TYR A 201 64.80 -15.24 19.89
N PHE A 202 65.56 -15.53 20.95
CA PHE A 202 65.03 -15.65 22.31
C PHE A 202 65.85 -14.88 23.36
N GLU A 203 66.66 -13.89 22.92
CA GLU A 203 67.36 -12.93 23.80
C GLU A 203 68.35 -13.59 24.77
N LEU A 204 68.97 -14.70 24.36
CA LEU A 204 70.12 -15.24 25.10
C LEU A 204 71.33 -14.36 24.84
N GLU A 205 71.75 -13.61 25.86
CA GLU A 205 72.93 -12.73 25.82
C GLU A 205 74.20 -13.50 25.42
N ASP A 206 75.08 -12.82 24.69
CA ASP A 206 76.37 -13.36 24.29
C ASP A 206 77.40 -13.19 25.41
N PHE A 207 77.35 -14.07 26.42
CA PHE A 207 78.22 -14.00 27.61
C PHE A 207 79.44 -14.93 27.55
N LEU A 208 79.60 -15.71 26.47
CA LEU A 208 80.71 -16.63 26.25
C LEU A 208 81.32 -16.38 24.88
N SER A 209 82.64 -16.21 24.81
CA SER A 209 83.36 -16.27 23.54
C SER A 209 83.39 -17.70 23.00
N SER A 210 83.60 -17.86 21.69
CA SER A 210 83.75 -19.18 21.07
C SER A 210 84.93 -19.98 21.64
N GLN A 211 85.98 -19.29 22.11
CA GLN A 211 87.13 -19.90 22.78
C GLN A 211 86.80 -20.40 24.20
N GLU A 212 85.98 -19.65 24.96
CA GLU A 212 85.51 -20.10 26.28
C GLU A 212 84.52 -21.26 26.16
N PHE A 213 83.67 -21.25 25.12
CA PHE A 213 82.64 -22.26 24.90
C PHE A 213 83.22 -23.67 24.71
N VAL A 214 84.33 -23.80 23.99
CA VAL A 214 84.98 -25.12 23.76
C VAL A 214 85.74 -25.66 24.98
N LYS A 215 85.90 -24.85 26.03
CA LYS A 215 86.55 -25.22 27.30
C LYS A 215 85.56 -25.59 28.40
N LEU A 216 84.25 -25.56 28.12
CA LEU A 216 83.22 -25.88 29.10
C LEU A 216 83.27 -27.34 29.51
N ASP A 217 83.06 -27.59 30.80
CA ASP A 217 82.81 -28.92 31.32
C ASP A 217 81.37 -29.37 31.06
N ASP A 218 81.09 -30.66 31.27
CA ASP A 218 79.79 -31.28 31.02
C ASP A 218 78.62 -30.53 31.68
N LYS A 219 78.81 -30.07 32.92
CA LYS A 219 77.76 -29.36 33.68
C LYS A 219 77.48 -28.00 33.07
N SER A 220 78.54 -27.25 32.77
CA SER A 220 78.46 -25.93 32.16
C SER A 220 77.82 -25.97 30.78
N MET A 221 78.21 -26.93 29.94
CA MET A 221 77.61 -27.13 28.63
C MET A 221 76.12 -27.48 28.73
N PHE A 222 75.76 -28.38 29.65
CA PHE A 222 74.37 -28.74 29.90
C PHE A 222 73.51 -27.51 30.26
N ILE A 223 73.99 -26.64 31.15
CA ILE A 223 73.27 -25.42 31.52
C ILE A 223 73.13 -24.49 30.33
N TYR A 224 74.19 -24.26 29.57
CA TYR A 224 74.12 -23.40 28.38
C TYR A 224 73.10 -23.92 27.35
N VAL A 225 73.15 -25.21 27.02
CA VAL A 225 72.22 -25.82 26.06
C VAL A 225 70.78 -25.83 26.60
N SER A 226 70.60 -25.92 27.92
CA SER A 226 69.26 -25.82 28.53
C SER A 226 68.59 -24.46 28.29
N GLU A 227 69.36 -23.38 28.17
CA GLU A 227 68.83 -22.05 27.84
C GLU A 227 68.23 -22.02 26.43
N TYR A 228 68.76 -22.80 25.48
CA TYR A 228 68.14 -22.96 24.15
C TYR A 228 66.78 -23.64 24.25
N PHE A 229 66.64 -24.69 25.08
CA PHE A 229 65.36 -25.36 25.28
C PHE A 229 64.32 -24.39 25.82
N TYR A 230 64.62 -23.70 26.92
CA TYR A 230 63.67 -22.80 27.57
C TYR A 230 63.37 -21.56 26.71
N GLY A 231 64.36 -21.01 26.01
CA GLY A 231 64.20 -19.91 25.08
C GLY A 231 63.25 -20.26 23.94
N VAL A 232 63.46 -21.41 23.29
CA VAL A 232 62.58 -21.92 22.24
C VAL A 232 61.16 -22.19 22.76
N ALA A 233 61.03 -22.84 23.90
CA ALA A 233 59.73 -23.14 24.50
C ALA A 233 58.93 -21.87 24.81
N ARG A 234 59.60 -20.83 25.31
CA ARG A 234 59.02 -19.50 25.55
C ARG A 234 58.52 -18.86 24.25
N MET A 235 59.33 -18.85 23.19
CA MET A 235 58.94 -18.28 21.90
C MET A 235 57.74 -19.01 21.27
N ARG A 236 57.71 -20.34 21.37
CA ARG A 236 56.55 -21.14 20.92
C ARG A 236 55.26 -20.78 21.65
N ARG A 237 55.32 -20.53 22.97
CA ARG A 237 54.15 -20.08 23.75
C ARG A 237 53.64 -18.73 23.24
N PHE A 238 54.54 -17.77 22.96
CA PHE A 238 54.16 -16.48 22.38
C PHE A 238 53.51 -16.61 21.00
N GLU A 239 54.08 -17.42 20.11
CA GLU A 239 53.51 -17.64 18.77
C GLU A 239 52.11 -18.26 18.82
N LEU A 240 51.89 -19.25 19.70
CA LEU A 240 50.58 -19.86 19.88
C LEU A 240 49.55 -18.87 20.44
N ALA A 241 49.96 -18.01 21.38
CA ALA A 241 49.11 -16.94 21.90
C ALA A 241 48.75 -15.93 20.79
N ALA A 242 49.73 -15.49 20.01
CA ALA A 242 49.51 -14.58 18.88
C ALA A 242 48.57 -15.19 17.82
N LYS A 243 48.71 -16.48 17.51
CA LYS A 243 47.79 -17.21 16.62
C LYS A 243 46.37 -17.30 17.16
N LYS A 244 46.21 -17.49 18.48
CA LYS A 244 44.88 -17.47 19.13
C LYS A 244 44.23 -16.09 19.04
N ILE A 245 44.99 -15.03 19.31
CA ILE A 245 44.51 -13.64 19.20
C ILE A 245 44.14 -13.30 17.76
N SER A 246 44.99 -13.66 16.79
CA SER A 246 44.74 -13.37 15.37
C SER A 246 43.44 -14.02 14.87
N ARG A 247 43.19 -15.28 15.25
CA ARG A 247 41.91 -15.96 14.94
C ARG A 247 40.72 -15.25 15.57
N LEU A 248 40.87 -14.75 16.78
CA LEU A 248 39.82 -14.02 17.48
C LEU A 248 39.51 -12.68 16.80
N VAL A 249 40.55 -11.94 16.40
CA VAL A 249 40.42 -10.66 15.69
C VAL A 249 39.69 -10.86 14.37
N GLU A 250 40.08 -11.87 13.59
CA GLU A 250 39.43 -12.17 12.31
C GLU A 250 37.96 -12.57 12.49
N TYR A 251 37.67 -13.41 13.49
CA TYR A 251 36.29 -13.77 13.83
C TYR A 251 35.45 -12.54 14.20
N THR A 252 35.99 -11.61 15.02
CA THR A 252 35.31 -10.37 15.39
C THR A 252 35.07 -9.47 14.17
N ARG A 253 36.07 -9.32 13.29
CA ARG A 253 35.96 -8.52 12.06
C ARG A 253 34.81 -8.99 11.17
N VAL A 254 34.70 -10.30 10.96
CA VAL A 254 33.61 -10.91 10.18
C VAL A 254 32.26 -10.64 10.85
N ASN A 255 32.17 -10.80 12.17
CA ASN A 255 30.92 -10.56 12.89
C ASN A 255 30.47 -9.09 12.81
N ASP A 256 31.39 -8.14 12.92
CA ASP A 256 31.05 -6.72 12.82
C ASP A 256 30.62 -6.34 11.40
N LYS A 257 31.24 -6.94 10.38
CA LYS A 257 30.76 -6.82 8.99
C LYS A 257 29.34 -7.36 8.83
N MET A 258 29.05 -8.56 9.36
CA MET A 258 27.70 -9.13 9.33
C MET A 258 26.67 -8.25 10.05
N LYS A 259 27.01 -7.69 11.22
CA LYS A 259 26.12 -6.74 11.92
C LYS A 259 25.84 -5.50 11.08
N ALA A 260 26.85 -4.97 10.36
CA ALA A 260 26.67 -3.82 9.47
C ALA A 260 25.75 -4.16 8.28
N GLU A 261 25.98 -5.29 7.63
CA GLU A 261 25.13 -5.78 6.52
C GLU A 261 23.68 -6.00 6.97
N PHE A 262 23.46 -6.57 8.17
CA PHE A 262 22.12 -6.68 8.74
C PHE A 262 21.46 -5.31 8.92
N LYS A 263 22.17 -4.33 9.50
CA LYS A 263 21.66 -2.96 9.71
C LYS A 263 21.28 -2.29 8.39
N GLU A 264 22.06 -2.50 7.34
CA GLU A 264 21.78 -1.97 6.02
C GLU A 264 20.54 -2.63 5.38
N LYS A 265 20.49 -3.97 5.36
CA LYS A 265 19.35 -4.73 4.82
C LYS A 265 18.04 -4.36 5.52
N THR A 266 18.06 -4.26 6.84
CA THR A 266 16.89 -3.87 7.65
C THR A 266 16.47 -2.42 7.43
N ARG A 267 17.41 -1.48 7.29
CA ARG A 267 17.10 -0.10 6.94
C ARG A 267 16.42 0.00 5.57
N ASN A 268 16.94 -0.72 4.57
CA ASN A 268 16.38 -0.72 3.22
C ASN A 268 14.97 -1.33 3.20
N LEU A 269 14.77 -2.47 3.88
CA LEU A 269 13.45 -3.07 4.02
C LEU A 269 12.48 -2.13 4.74
N ARG A 270 12.92 -1.49 5.84
CA ARG A 270 12.09 -0.54 6.58
C ARG A 270 11.65 0.63 5.72
N SER A 271 12.59 1.25 5.00
CA SER A 271 12.29 2.36 4.10
C SER A 271 11.30 1.96 3.01
N HIS A 272 11.44 0.76 2.44
CA HIS A 272 10.50 0.25 1.44
C HIS A 272 9.11 0.00 2.05
N LEU A 273 9.02 -0.56 3.26
CA LEU A 273 7.75 -0.74 3.98
C LEU A 273 7.06 0.60 4.23
N ASP A 274 7.80 1.63 4.67
CA ASP A 274 7.24 2.95 4.94
C ASP A 274 6.72 3.63 3.64
N GLN A 275 7.42 3.44 2.52
CA GLN A 275 6.97 3.92 1.20
C GLN A 275 5.66 3.24 0.76
N VAL A 276 5.61 1.91 0.80
CA VAL A 276 4.42 1.13 0.43
C VAL A 276 3.25 1.48 1.35
N THR A 277 3.48 1.57 2.65
CA THR A 277 2.47 1.98 3.63
C THR A 277 1.89 3.35 3.29
N THR A 278 2.72 4.29 2.85
CA THR A 278 2.28 5.63 2.42
C THR A 278 1.36 5.55 1.19
N VAL A 279 1.74 4.75 0.18
CA VAL A 279 0.94 4.56 -1.04
C VAL A 279 -0.41 3.90 -0.73
N LEU A 280 -0.42 2.86 0.11
CA LEU A 280 -1.65 2.15 0.47
C LEU A 280 -2.57 2.96 1.39
N ASN A 281 -2.01 3.85 2.22
CA ASN A 281 -2.80 4.74 3.09
C ASN A 281 -3.43 5.92 2.35
N ASN A 282 -2.99 6.24 1.12
CA ASN A 282 -3.64 7.29 0.35
C ASN A 282 -5.10 6.92 0.06
N ARG A 283 -6.06 7.66 0.64
CA ARG A 283 -7.51 7.42 0.48
C ARG A 283 -8.13 8.17 -0.68
N GLU A 284 -7.36 8.95 -1.42
CA GLU A 284 -7.83 9.64 -2.62
C GLU A 284 -8.08 8.62 -3.74
N ILE A 285 -9.33 8.56 -4.22
CA ILE A 285 -9.78 7.73 -5.34
C ILE A 285 -10.54 8.66 -6.27
N ASP A 286 -10.19 8.65 -7.57
CA ASP A 286 -10.87 9.51 -8.54
C ASP A 286 -12.37 9.13 -8.58
N ASN A 287 -13.23 10.14 -8.48
CA ASN A 287 -14.69 9.99 -8.51
C ASN A 287 -15.22 9.70 -9.93
N THR A 288 -14.71 8.63 -10.53
CA THR A 288 -15.06 8.15 -11.86
C THR A 288 -15.00 6.63 -11.86
N MET A 289 -15.82 5.99 -12.69
CA MET A 289 -15.79 4.52 -12.82
C MET A 289 -14.44 4.03 -13.37
N ALA A 290 -13.83 4.79 -14.28
CA ALA A 290 -12.51 4.49 -14.84
C ALA A 290 -11.41 4.61 -13.77
N GLY A 291 -11.44 5.67 -12.96
CA GLY A 291 -10.48 5.90 -11.88
C GLY A 291 -10.54 4.83 -10.79
N ALA A 292 -11.76 4.47 -10.34
CA ALA A 292 -11.95 3.39 -9.37
C ALA A 292 -11.38 2.05 -9.89
N LYS A 293 -11.67 1.68 -11.15
CA LYS A 293 -11.12 0.47 -11.79
C LYS A 293 -9.60 0.52 -11.91
N ARG A 294 -9.02 1.66 -12.30
CA ARG A 294 -7.57 1.85 -12.40
C ARG A 294 -6.89 1.65 -11.04
N LYS A 295 -7.42 2.26 -9.98
CA LYS A 295 -6.88 2.09 -8.62
C LYS A 295 -6.98 0.66 -8.11
N LEU A 296 -8.03 -0.07 -8.50
CA LEU A 296 -8.17 -1.48 -8.17
C LEU A 296 -7.14 -2.35 -8.92
N ALA A 297 -6.84 -2.02 -10.18
CA ALA A 297 -5.77 -2.67 -10.94
C ALA A 297 -4.37 -2.39 -10.37
N GLU A 298 -4.08 -1.13 -9.96
CA GLU A 298 -2.84 -0.77 -9.25
C GLU A 298 -2.70 -1.60 -7.95
N PHE A 299 -3.78 -1.76 -7.19
CA PHE A 299 -3.78 -2.58 -5.98
C PHE A 299 -3.63 -4.09 -6.26
N ALA A 300 -4.17 -4.59 -7.37
CA ALA A 300 -3.97 -5.98 -7.79
C ALA A 300 -2.50 -6.24 -8.16
N HIS A 301 -1.87 -5.32 -8.89
CA HIS A 301 -0.45 -5.39 -9.21
C HIS A 301 0.43 -5.42 -7.96
N TYR A 302 0.12 -4.58 -6.96
CA TYR A 302 0.79 -4.61 -5.66
C TYR A 302 0.68 -5.98 -4.98
N LYS A 303 -0.52 -6.59 -4.98
CA LYS A 303 -0.74 -7.91 -4.36
C LYS A 303 0.01 -9.03 -5.07
N GLU A 304 0.15 -8.95 -6.39
CA GLU A 304 0.82 -9.98 -7.20
C GLU A 304 2.34 -9.88 -7.10
N ASN A 305 2.89 -8.66 -7.18
CA ASN A 305 4.33 -8.44 -7.28
C ASN A 305 4.92 -7.99 -5.94
N ASP A 306 4.65 -6.76 -5.54
CA ASP A 306 5.33 -6.07 -4.43
C ASP A 306 5.19 -6.82 -3.09
N LYS A 307 4.00 -7.36 -2.80
CA LYS A 307 3.76 -8.10 -1.56
C LYS A 307 4.66 -9.33 -1.43
N SER A 308 4.87 -10.06 -2.53
CA SER A 308 5.76 -11.24 -2.55
C SER A 308 7.23 -10.83 -2.39
N GLU A 309 7.64 -9.71 -2.98
CA GLU A 309 9.00 -9.18 -2.86
C GLU A 309 9.31 -8.74 -1.41
N ILE A 310 8.36 -8.07 -0.75
CA ILE A 310 8.48 -7.67 0.66
C ILE A 310 8.66 -8.92 1.54
N ALA A 311 7.85 -9.95 1.33
CA ALA A 311 7.97 -11.21 2.07
C ALA A 311 9.34 -11.88 1.84
N GLY A 312 9.82 -11.90 0.60
CA GLY A 312 11.15 -12.42 0.26
C GLY A 312 12.29 -11.65 0.94
N LYS A 313 12.22 -10.32 0.96
CA LYS A 313 13.20 -9.46 1.66
C LYS A 313 13.19 -9.70 3.17
N TYR A 314 12.01 -9.86 3.78
CA TYR A 314 11.88 -10.17 5.20
C TYR A 314 12.51 -11.54 5.55
N LEU A 315 12.21 -12.58 4.77
CA LEU A 315 12.81 -13.92 4.97
C LEU A 315 14.34 -13.91 4.81
N ASN A 316 14.87 -13.10 3.89
CA ASN A 316 16.32 -12.91 3.74
C ASN A 316 16.94 -12.27 5.00
N VAL A 317 16.28 -11.25 5.57
CA VAL A 317 16.71 -10.59 6.80
C VAL A 317 16.64 -11.55 8.00
N GLU A 318 15.56 -12.30 8.13
CA GLU A 318 15.35 -13.26 9.22
C GLU A 318 16.38 -14.40 9.18
N SER A 319 16.59 -15.02 8.02
CA SER A 319 17.60 -16.08 7.86
C SER A 319 19.01 -15.56 8.15
N PHE A 320 19.34 -14.34 7.71
CA PHE A 320 20.63 -13.72 7.99
C PHE A 320 20.82 -13.44 9.50
N TYR A 321 19.79 -12.94 10.18
CA TYR A 321 19.82 -12.73 11.63
C TYR A 321 20.03 -14.05 12.38
N ASN A 322 19.29 -15.10 12.01
CA ASN A 322 19.40 -16.41 12.63
C ASN A 322 20.79 -17.01 12.46
N HIS A 323 21.39 -16.86 11.27
CA HIS A 323 22.78 -17.25 11.04
C HIS A 323 23.74 -16.50 11.97
N LEU A 324 23.61 -15.18 12.06
CA LEU A 324 24.47 -14.36 12.94
C LEU A 324 24.28 -14.71 14.42
N ALA A 325 23.02 -14.92 14.86
CA ALA A 325 22.69 -15.28 16.22
C ALA A 325 23.28 -16.65 16.61
N MET A 326 23.14 -17.65 15.74
CA MET A 326 23.73 -18.98 15.92
C MET A 326 25.26 -18.88 16.00
N ARG A 327 25.89 -18.16 15.06
CA ARG A 327 27.34 -17.95 15.05
C ARG A 327 27.86 -17.29 16.33
N LEU A 328 27.13 -16.34 16.91
CA LEU A 328 27.50 -15.70 18.17
C LEU A 328 27.32 -16.65 19.36
N SER A 329 26.21 -17.40 19.37
CA SER A 329 25.87 -18.38 20.41
C SER A 329 26.92 -19.50 20.51
N ASP A 330 27.29 -20.10 19.37
CA ASP A 330 28.26 -21.21 19.30
C ASP A 330 29.63 -20.83 19.91
N HIS A 331 29.98 -19.55 19.84
CA HIS A 331 31.22 -19.00 20.38
C HIS A 331 31.05 -18.25 21.71
N LYS A 332 29.89 -18.43 22.39
CA LYS A 332 29.56 -17.82 23.69
C LYS A 332 29.73 -16.29 23.69
N ARG A 333 29.37 -15.64 22.58
CA ARG A 333 29.37 -14.18 22.47
C ARG A 333 28.00 -13.61 22.83
N PRO A 334 27.93 -12.38 23.35
CA PRO A 334 26.66 -11.72 23.60
C PRO A 334 25.78 -11.67 22.33
N PRO A 335 24.46 -11.85 22.48
CA PRO A 335 23.54 -11.80 21.35
C PRO A 335 23.55 -10.41 20.72
N PHE A 336 23.40 -10.35 19.39
CA PHE A 336 23.28 -9.09 18.68
C PHE A 336 21.87 -8.51 18.86
N GLN A 337 21.79 -7.29 19.41
CA GLN A 337 20.54 -6.59 19.67
C GLN A 337 20.46 -5.31 18.82
N PRO A 338 19.78 -5.34 17.66
CA PRO A 338 19.52 -4.12 16.89
C PRO A 338 18.42 -3.26 17.57
N PRO A 339 18.35 -1.95 17.26
CA PRO A 339 17.23 -1.10 17.70
C PRO A 339 15.87 -1.69 17.30
N HIS A 340 14.84 -1.51 18.13
CA HIS A 340 13.52 -2.14 17.97
C HIS A 340 12.95 -2.01 16.55
N GLN A 341 12.98 -0.79 15.98
CA GLN A 341 12.47 -0.50 14.63
C GLN A 341 13.12 -1.30 13.49
N THR A 342 14.35 -1.76 13.72
CA THR A 342 15.16 -2.57 12.79
C THR A 342 15.38 -4.00 13.27
N SER A 343 14.75 -4.37 14.38
CA SER A 343 14.74 -5.74 14.90
C SER A 343 13.69 -6.58 14.15
N LEU A 344 13.82 -7.91 14.21
CA LEU A 344 12.80 -8.80 13.65
C LEU A 344 11.42 -8.55 14.25
N ALA A 345 11.35 -8.27 15.56
CA ALA A 345 10.10 -7.97 16.25
C ALA A 345 9.44 -6.69 15.70
N GLY A 346 10.19 -5.57 15.62
CA GLY A 346 9.65 -4.32 15.09
C GLY A 346 9.34 -4.37 13.59
N LEU A 347 10.10 -5.12 12.80
CA LEU A 347 9.77 -5.38 11.39
C LEU A 347 8.46 -6.16 11.27
N ASN A 348 8.26 -7.18 12.09
CA ASN A 348 7.01 -7.97 12.11
C ASN A 348 5.80 -7.13 12.56
N GLU A 349 5.96 -6.26 13.56
CA GLU A 349 4.92 -5.29 13.93
C GLU A 349 4.53 -4.39 12.74
N THR A 350 5.51 -3.93 11.97
CA THR A 350 5.30 -3.08 10.79
C THR A 350 4.60 -3.82 9.67
N LEU A 351 4.96 -5.09 9.43
CA LEU A 351 4.27 -5.96 8.48
C LEU A 351 2.80 -6.19 8.89
N LYS A 352 2.52 -6.39 10.18
CA LYS A 352 1.15 -6.49 10.68
C LYS A 352 0.35 -5.20 10.46
N GLN A 353 0.96 -4.03 10.67
CA GLN A 353 0.31 -2.76 10.35
C GLN A 353 0.04 -2.61 8.85
N LEU A 354 0.99 -3.03 8.02
CA LEU A 354 0.81 -3.06 6.56
C LEU A 354 -0.38 -3.95 6.17
N GLU A 355 -0.55 -5.13 6.77
CA GLU A 355 -1.72 -6.00 6.52
C GLU A 355 -3.05 -5.34 6.90
N ILE A 356 -3.08 -4.53 7.96
CA ILE A 356 -4.27 -3.76 8.35
C ILE A 356 -4.55 -2.69 7.28
N THR A 357 -3.53 -1.90 6.92
CA THR A 357 -3.64 -0.88 5.87
C THR A 357 -4.08 -1.49 4.52
N GLU A 358 -3.56 -2.65 4.16
CA GLU A 358 -3.97 -3.40 2.96
C GLU A 358 -5.45 -3.75 2.98
N LYS A 359 -5.97 -4.25 4.11
CA LYS A 359 -7.39 -4.59 4.27
C LYS A 359 -8.26 -3.35 4.12
N GLU A 360 -7.92 -2.28 4.83
CA GLU A 360 -8.65 -1.02 4.75
C GLU A 360 -8.62 -0.43 3.34
N ARG A 361 -7.47 -0.49 2.65
CA ARG A 361 -7.36 -0.02 1.25
C ARG A 361 -8.22 -0.85 0.32
N SER A 362 -8.23 -2.17 0.50
CA SER A 362 -9.11 -3.08 -0.25
C SER A 362 -10.58 -2.71 -0.05
N ILE A 363 -11.02 -2.47 1.19
CA ILE A 363 -12.40 -2.09 1.52
C ILE A 363 -12.76 -0.77 0.82
N ALA A 364 -11.96 0.29 1.02
CA ALA A 364 -12.22 1.60 0.45
C ALA A 364 -12.33 1.58 -1.10
N LEU A 365 -11.47 0.80 -1.77
CA LEU A 365 -11.53 0.67 -3.23
C LEU A 365 -12.81 -0.03 -3.72
N HIS A 366 -13.28 -1.06 -3.00
CA HIS A 366 -14.52 -1.75 -3.38
C HIS A 366 -15.76 -0.94 -3.03
N GLU A 367 -15.76 -0.22 -1.90
CA GLU A 367 -16.83 0.71 -1.54
C GLU A 367 -16.99 1.80 -2.61
N GLU A 368 -15.90 2.40 -3.06
CA GLU A 368 -15.94 3.40 -4.13
C GLU A 368 -16.38 2.80 -5.46
N LEU A 369 -15.88 1.61 -5.84
CA LEU A 369 -16.35 0.93 -7.05
C LEU A 369 -17.86 0.64 -7.00
N ASN A 370 -18.37 0.15 -5.88
CA ASN A 370 -19.79 -0.12 -5.69
C ASN A 370 -20.62 1.17 -5.74
N ARG A 371 -20.09 2.27 -5.17
CA ARG A 371 -20.70 3.59 -5.27
C ARG A 371 -20.79 4.05 -6.73
N GLN A 372 -19.72 3.91 -7.51
CA GLN A 372 -19.73 4.24 -8.94
C GLN A 372 -20.71 3.39 -9.74
N ILE A 373 -20.80 2.08 -9.47
CA ILE A 373 -21.80 1.19 -10.09
C ILE A 373 -23.21 1.69 -9.82
N LYS A 374 -23.52 2.07 -8.57
CA LYS A 374 -24.83 2.61 -8.20
C LYS A 374 -25.13 3.91 -8.93
N LEU A 375 -24.16 4.82 -9.07
CA LEU A 375 -24.36 6.08 -9.80
C LEU A 375 -24.64 5.85 -11.28
N VAL A 376 -23.91 4.94 -11.93
CA VAL A 376 -24.18 4.56 -13.33
C VAL A 376 -25.58 3.99 -13.49
N GLN A 377 -26.03 3.12 -12.56
CA GLN A 377 -27.38 2.58 -12.58
C GLN A 377 -28.46 3.66 -12.42
N LEU A 378 -28.27 4.62 -11.52
CA LEU A 378 -29.18 5.76 -11.34
C LEU A 378 -29.23 6.64 -12.60
N ALA A 379 -28.08 6.90 -13.24
CA ALA A 379 -28.00 7.64 -14.49
C ALA A 379 -28.69 6.92 -15.64
N GLU A 380 -28.55 5.60 -15.74
CA GLU A 380 -29.29 4.77 -16.71
C GLU A 380 -30.81 4.80 -16.48
N GLN A 381 -31.24 4.75 -15.21
CA GLN A 381 -32.66 4.87 -14.86
C GLN A 381 -33.22 6.24 -15.29
N HIS A 382 -32.48 7.31 -15.03
CA HIS A 382 -32.85 8.67 -15.47
C HIS A 382 -32.93 8.76 -17.00
N SER A 383 -31.92 8.25 -17.71
CA SER A 383 -31.90 8.23 -19.17
C SER A 383 -33.07 7.45 -19.77
N LYS A 384 -33.38 6.25 -19.24
CA LYS A 384 -34.54 5.45 -19.67
C LYS A 384 -35.86 6.17 -19.44
N LEU A 385 -36.01 6.85 -18.29
CA LEU A 385 -37.19 7.65 -17.98
C LEU A 385 -37.34 8.83 -18.94
N SER A 386 -36.26 9.59 -19.15
CA SER A 386 -36.21 10.70 -20.10
C SER A 386 -36.58 10.26 -21.51
N SER A 387 -36.02 9.14 -21.99
CA SER A 387 -36.35 8.60 -23.31
C SER A 387 -37.82 8.23 -23.45
N LYS A 388 -38.43 7.59 -22.44
CA LYS A 388 -39.87 7.27 -22.44
C LYS A 388 -40.74 8.54 -22.52
N LEU A 389 -40.38 9.57 -21.74
CA LEU A 389 -41.10 10.84 -21.75
C LEU A 389 -40.98 11.56 -23.08
N GLN A 390 -39.79 11.54 -23.69
CA GLN A 390 -39.59 12.11 -25.03
C GLN A 390 -40.47 11.39 -26.06
N SER A 391 -40.48 10.05 -26.07
CA SER A 391 -41.34 9.29 -27.00
C SER A 391 -42.84 9.53 -26.77
N TRP A 392 -43.29 9.61 -25.52
CA TRP A 392 -44.68 9.97 -25.20
C TRP A 392 -45.00 11.38 -25.69
N ALA A 393 -44.10 12.33 -25.47
CA ALA A 393 -44.30 13.71 -25.90
C ALA A 393 -44.33 13.83 -27.43
N ASP A 394 -43.47 13.11 -28.15
CA ASP A 394 -43.45 13.09 -29.61
C ASP A 394 -44.76 12.50 -30.18
N LEU A 395 -45.34 11.47 -29.54
CA LEU A 395 -46.65 10.92 -29.92
C LEU A 395 -47.78 11.93 -29.70
N LYS A 396 -47.81 12.61 -28.55
CA LYS A 396 -48.85 13.62 -28.26
C LYS A 396 -48.70 14.86 -29.13
N ASN A 397 -47.47 15.22 -29.52
CA ASN A 397 -47.21 16.28 -30.46
C ASN A 397 -47.91 16.02 -31.81
N GLN A 398 -47.87 14.77 -32.30
CA GLN A 398 -48.60 14.38 -33.52
C GLN A 398 -50.10 14.57 -33.36
N TYR A 399 -50.70 14.10 -32.26
CA TYR A 399 -52.13 14.29 -31.96
C TYR A 399 -52.54 15.77 -31.93
N LEU A 400 -51.75 16.63 -31.28
CA LEU A 400 -52.07 18.05 -31.15
C LEU A 400 -51.98 18.81 -32.48
N ASN A 401 -51.18 18.32 -33.42
CA ASN A 401 -51.03 18.94 -34.75
C ASN A 401 -52.11 18.53 -35.76
N VAL A 402 -52.89 17.47 -35.50
CA VAL A 402 -54.01 17.10 -36.38
C VAL A 402 -55.11 18.15 -36.29
N ARG A 403 -55.63 18.60 -37.44
CA ARG A 403 -56.83 19.45 -37.50
C ARG A 403 -58.06 18.59 -37.77
N GLU A 404 -59.02 18.66 -36.87
CA GLU A 404 -60.30 17.98 -37.00
C GLU A 404 -61.24 18.67 -37.99
N ASN A 405 -61.89 17.88 -38.84
CA ASN A 405 -63.02 18.37 -39.63
C ASN A 405 -64.30 18.24 -38.79
N ILE A 406 -64.79 19.36 -38.28
CA ILE A 406 -65.95 19.41 -37.39
C ILE A 406 -67.15 19.92 -38.19
N THR A 407 -68.26 19.19 -38.17
CA THR A 407 -69.50 19.55 -38.90
C THR A 407 -70.75 19.56 -38.01
N SER A 408 -70.60 19.33 -36.71
CA SER A 408 -71.69 19.39 -35.72
C SER A 408 -71.22 19.78 -34.33
N THR A 409 -72.15 20.28 -33.51
CA THR A 409 -71.92 20.66 -32.11
C THR A 409 -71.52 19.46 -31.24
N SER A 410 -72.07 18.28 -31.51
CA SER A 410 -71.70 17.04 -30.83
C SER A 410 -70.25 16.62 -31.11
N GLN A 411 -69.80 16.73 -32.37
CA GLN A 411 -68.39 16.46 -32.74
C GLN A 411 -67.44 17.45 -32.09
N ALA A 412 -67.77 18.74 -32.10
CA ALA A 412 -66.98 19.78 -31.44
C ALA A 412 -66.81 19.50 -29.94
N THR A 413 -67.93 19.22 -29.26
CA THR A 413 -67.93 18.90 -27.83
C THR A 413 -67.13 17.63 -27.52
N PHE A 414 -67.23 16.61 -28.37
CA PHE A 414 -66.44 15.37 -28.24
C PHE A 414 -64.93 15.65 -28.31
N HIS A 415 -64.48 16.44 -29.29
CA HIS A 415 -63.07 16.78 -29.43
C HIS A 415 -62.55 17.68 -28.29
N ILE A 416 -63.36 18.62 -27.80
CA ILE A 416 -63.02 19.43 -26.61
C ILE A 416 -62.86 18.55 -25.38
N ASN A 417 -63.78 17.61 -25.14
CA ASN A 417 -63.68 16.67 -24.03
C ASN A 417 -62.46 15.75 -24.16
N THR A 418 -62.12 15.33 -25.38
CA THR A 418 -60.89 14.57 -25.65
C THR A 418 -59.65 15.39 -25.32
N LEU A 419 -59.64 16.68 -25.66
CA LEU A 419 -58.54 17.59 -25.33
C LEU A 419 -58.43 17.86 -23.82
N ASN A 420 -59.57 17.99 -23.12
CA ASN A 420 -59.58 18.09 -21.64
C ASN A 420 -58.95 16.86 -21.00
N ALA A 421 -59.33 15.65 -21.46
CA ALA A 421 -58.73 14.41 -20.97
C ALA A 421 -57.23 14.34 -21.25
N TYR A 422 -56.79 14.82 -22.41
CA TYR A 422 -55.36 14.96 -22.72
C TYR A 422 -54.66 15.95 -21.77
N ASP A 423 -55.23 17.12 -21.51
CA ASP A 423 -54.60 18.12 -20.63
C ASP A 423 -54.44 17.58 -19.19
N ASP A 424 -55.42 16.82 -18.71
CA ASP A 424 -55.35 16.14 -17.42
C ASP A 424 -54.31 15.02 -17.41
N GLU A 425 -54.26 14.19 -18.47
CA GLU A 425 -53.20 13.18 -18.66
C GLU A 425 -51.81 13.83 -18.69
N SER A 426 -51.63 14.91 -19.45
CA SER A 426 -50.36 15.62 -19.59
C SER A 426 -49.90 16.22 -18.26
N LYS A 427 -50.81 16.78 -17.46
CA LYS A 427 -50.49 17.29 -16.12
C LYS A 427 -50.07 16.15 -15.20
N ALA A 428 -50.81 15.03 -15.20
CA ALA A 428 -50.52 13.88 -14.35
C ALA A 428 -49.16 13.24 -14.71
N VAL A 429 -48.91 13.01 -16.00
CA VAL A 429 -47.64 12.47 -16.51
C VAL A 429 -46.49 13.42 -16.15
N LYS A 430 -46.63 14.73 -16.37
CA LYS A 430 -45.58 15.69 -16.03
C LYS A 430 -45.28 15.67 -14.53
N ALA A 431 -46.30 15.80 -13.68
CA ALA A 431 -46.12 15.87 -12.23
C ALA A 431 -45.43 14.62 -11.66
N SER A 432 -45.90 13.42 -12.02
CA SER A 432 -45.35 12.17 -11.49
C SER A 432 -43.90 11.92 -11.94
N ASN A 433 -43.54 12.34 -13.16
CA ASN A 433 -42.22 12.06 -13.72
C ASN A 433 -41.20 13.17 -13.43
N ASP A 434 -41.62 14.42 -13.27
CA ASP A 434 -40.74 15.52 -12.85
C ASP A 434 -40.20 15.26 -11.45
N GLU A 435 -41.03 14.76 -10.52
CA GLU A 435 -40.60 14.39 -9.17
C GLU A 435 -39.59 13.24 -9.20
N ALA A 436 -39.86 12.18 -9.99
CA ALA A 436 -38.96 11.04 -10.14
C ALA A 436 -37.61 11.44 -10.79
N MET A 437 -37.63 12.24 -11.87
CA MET A 437 -36.40 12.72 -12.51
C MET A 437 -35.61 13.61 -11.56
N LYS A 438 -36.27 14.54 -10.86
CA LYS A 438 -35.62 15.42 -9.89
C LYS A 438 -34.96 14.62 -8.77
N HIS A 439 -35.65 13.63 -8.20
CA HIS A 439 -35.07 12.76 -7.17
C HIS A 439 -33.83 12.00 -7.66
N LEU A 440 -33.85 11.44 -8.89
CA LEU A 440 -32.68 10.78 -9.47
C LEU A 440 -31.52 11.76 -9.68
N SER A 441 -31.82 12.96 -10.20
CA SER A 441 -30.84 14.00 -10.51
C SER A 441 -30.20 14.62 -9.28
N ASP A 442 -31.00 14.88 -8.24
CA ASP A 442 -30.52 15.41 -6.96
C ASP A 442 -29.59 14.41 -6.27
N ASN A 443 -29.91 13.11 -6.32
CA ASN A 443 -29.02 12.05 -5.83
C ASN A 443 -27.70 12.00 -6.63
N LEU A 444 -27.76 12.06 -7.95
CA LEU A 444 -26.57 12.07 -8.81
C LEU A 444 -25.70 13.32 -8.57
N GLN A 445 -26.31 14.48 -8.33
CA GLN A 445 -25.60 15.72 -8.03
C GLN A 445 -24.97 15.70 -6.64
N ALA A 446 -25.70 15.24 -5.62
CA ALA A 446 -25.19 15.13 -4.26
C ALA A 446 -23.95 14.24 -4.18
N GLU A 447 -23.95 13.15 -4.93
CA GLU A 447 -22.85 12.20 -5.04
C GLU A 447 -21.78 12.60 -6.07
N LYS A 448 -21.91 13.79 -6.67
CA LYS A 448 -21.00 14.38 -7.65
C LYS A 448 -20.72 13.46 -8.85
N TYR A 449 -21.75 12.87 -9.43
CA TYR A 449 -21.62 11.99 -10.60
C TYR A 449 -20.88 12.67 -11.76
N GLU A 450 -19.95 11.96 -12.39
CA GLU A 450 -19.04 12.48 -13.43
C GLU A 450 -19.75 13.15 -14.60
N ASN A 451 -20.90 12.61 -15.03
CA ASN A 451 -21.64 13.06 -16.21
C ASN A 451 -22.92 13.81 -15.85
N ILE A 452 -22.93 14.56 -14.73
CA ILE A 452 -24.12 15.32 -14.29
C ILE A 452 -24.64 16.30 -15.34
N MET A 453 -23.75 16.87 -16.17
CA MET A 453 -24.16 17.78 -17.24
C MET A 453 -25.01 17.10 -18.31
N ALA A 454 -24.76 15.83 -18.62
CA ALA A 454 -25.58 15.07 -19.56
C ALA A 454 -26.99 14.82 -19.01
N VAL A 455 -27.10 14.53 -17.70
CA VAL A 455 -28.38 14.38 -16.98
C VAL A 455 -29.19 15.67 -17.06
N ARG A 456 -28.56 16.83 -16.78
CA ARG A 456 -29.21 18.15 -16.88
C ARG A 456 -29.65 18.50 -18.30
N SER A 457 -28.85 18.11 -19.31
CA SER A 457 -29.24 18.29 -20.71
C SER A 457 -30.49 17.47 -21.07
N LEU A 458 -30.62 16.25 -20.56
CA LEU A 458 -31.81 15.41 -20.78
C LEU A 458 -33.06 15.99 -20.12
N GLU A 459 -32.93 16.55 -18.91
CA GLU A 459 -34.04 17.22 -18.22
C GLU A 459 -34.52 18.45 -19.00
N SER A 460 -33.58 19.27 -19.46
CA SER A 460 -33.90 20.43 -20.29
C SER A 460 -34.63 20.01 -21.58
N ALA A 461 -34.17 18.95 -22.25
CA ALA A 461 -34.81 18.45 -23.46
C ALA A 461 -36.25 17.92 -23.25
N VAL A 462 -36.54 17.34 -22.07
CA VAL A 462 -37.90 16.93 -21.69
C VAL A 462 -38.75 18.16 -21.38
N ALA A 463 -38.23 19.11 -20.60
CA ALA A 463 -38.93 20.33 -20.23
C ALA A 463 -39.37 21.13 -21.47
N THR A 464 -38.48 21.32 -22.44
CA THR A 464 -38.78 22.01 -23.70
C THR A 464 -39.89 21.32 -24.50
N ARG A 465 -39.93 19.98 -24.52
CA ARG A 465 -41.02 19.25 -25.20
C ARG A 465 -42.37 19.46 -24.52
N PHE A 466 -42.42 19.41 -23.18
CA PHE A 466 -43.66 19.68 -22.46
C PHE A 466 -44.15 21.12 -22.63
N GLU A 467 -43.23 22.08 -22.75
CA GLU A 467 -43.59 23.47 -23.05
C GLU A 467 -44.19 23.60 -24.45
N ASN A 468 -43.60 22.95 -25.46
CA ASN A 468 -44.17 22.90 -26.81
C ASN A 468 -45.57 22.24 -26.82
N LEU A 469 -45.75 21.13 -26.12
CA LEU A 469 -47.05 20.47 -25.98
C LEU A 469 -48.11 21.38 -25.35
N SER A 470 -47.74 22.16 -24.32
CA SER A 470 -48.65 23.13 -23.71
C SER A 470 -49.08 24.22 -24.68
N GLN A 471 -48.18 24.71 -25.53
CA GLN A 471 -48.49 25.72 -26.55
C GLN A 471 -49.41 25.14 -27.63
N LEU A 472 -49.12 23.93 -28.12
CA LEU A 472 -49.94 23.24 -29.12
C LEU A 472 -51.34 22.92 -28.58
N SER A 473 -51.47 22.50 -27.32
CA SER A 473 -52.77 22.26 -26.69
C SER A 473 -53.61 23.54 -26.61
N ALA A 474 -52.99 24.65 -26.19
CA ALA A 474 -53.67 25.95 -26.14
C ALA A 474 -54.15 26.42 -27.53
N LEU A 475 -53.33 26.21 -28.57
CA LEU A 475 -53.72 26.51 -29.96
C LEU A 475 -54.89 25.62 -30.42
N LYS A 476 -54.81 24.31 -30.16
CA LYS A 476 -55.87 23.36 -30.53
C LYS A 476 -57.18 23.68 -29.81
N ARG A 477 -57.13 24.02 -28.52
CA ARG A 477 -58.30 24.44 -27.74
C ARG A 477 -58.98 25.66 -28.36
N ARG A 478 -58.20 26.69 -28.72
CA ARG A 478 -58.72 27.89 -29.39
C ARG A 478 -59.45 27.55 -30.69
N ILE A 479 -58.92 26.63 -31.51
CA ILE A 479 -59.54 26.18 -32.76
C ILE A 479 -60.84 25.41 -32.49
N LEU A 480 -60.83 24.48 -31.53
CA LEU A 480 -62.01 23.68 -31.19
C LEU A 480 -63.15 24.53 -30.62
N ASP A 481 -62.84 25.50 -29.75
CA ASP A 481 -63.82 26.44 -29.19
C ASP A 481 -64.44 27.33 -30.27
N ASP A 482 -63.65 27.76 -31.26
CA ASP A 482 -64.14 28.49 -32.43
C ASP A 482 -65.08 27.63 -33.28
N HIS A 483 -64.69 26.38 -33.59
CA HIS A 483 -65.54 25.44 -34.31
C HIS A 483 -66.84 25.13 -33.55
N LEU A 484 -66.81 25.02 -32.21
CA LEU A 484 -68.03 24.86 -31.41
C LEU A 484 -68.95 26.08 -31.55
N LYS A 485 -68.41 27.30 -31.48
CA LYS A 485 -69.17 28.54 -31.70
C LYS A 485 -69.75 28.63 -33.11
N ARG A 486 -68.99 28.21 -34.13
CA ARG A 486 -69.47 28.13 -35.51
C ARG A 486 -70.61 27.12 -35.66
N GLU A 487 -70.49 25.94 -35.09
CA GLU A 487 -71.53 24.92 -35.20
C GLU A 487 -72.76 25.22 -34.36
N THR A 488 -72.64 25.87 -33.20
CA THR A 488 -73.82 26.34 -32.45
C THR A 488 -74.55 27.45 -33.20
N PHE A 489 -73.82 28.32 -33.89
CA PHE A 489 -74.40 29.28 -34.84
C PHE A 489 -75.13 28.59 -35.99
N ASN A 490 -74.52 27.57 -36.62
CA ASN A 490 -75.15 26.79 -37.68
C ASN A 490 -76.40 26.05 -37.21
N GLU A 491 -76.36 25.47 -36.02
CA GLU A 491 -77.51 24.79 -35.40
C GLU A 491 -78.65 25.77 -35.14
N LYS A 492 -78.35 26.98 -34.64
CA LYS A 492 -79.35 28.05 -34.51
C LYS A 492 -79.97 28.41 -35.86
N LEU A 493 -79.17 28.59 -36.91
CA LEU A 493 -79.69 28.86 -38.26
C LEU A 493 -80.58 27.73 -38.79
N ARG A 494 -80.24 26.47 -38.52
CA ARG A 494 -81.07 25.31 -38.88
C ARG A 494 -82.41 25.33 -38.12
N LEU A 495 -82.40 25.73 -36.85
CA LEU A 495 -83.63 25.87 -36.05
C LEU A 495 -84.49 27.03 -36.54
N ASP A 496 -83.89 28.19 -36.82
CA ASP A 496 -84.57 29.37 -37.36
C ASP A 496 -85.19 29.06 -38.73
N ASP A 497 -84.46 28.37 -39.62
CA ASP A 497 -85.00 27.87 -40.90
C ASP A 497 -86.11 26.84 -40.72
N GLY A 498 -85.97 25.91 -39.76
CA GLY A 498 -87.04 24.99 -39.39
C GLY A 498 -88.31 25.72 -38.93
N HIS A 499 -88.16 26.80 -38.16
CA HIS A 499 -89.28 27.65 -37.78
C HIS A 499 -89.89 28.39 -38.99
N HIS A 500 -89.06 28.92 -39.88
CA HIS A 500 -89.49 29.54 -41.15
C HIS A 500 -90.31 28.58 -42.01
N ILE A 501 -89.86 27.32 -42.16
CA ILE A 501 -90.60 26.25 -42.85
C ILE A 501 -91.96 26.02 -42.19
N ASN A 502 -92.00 25.84 -40.87
CA ASN A 502 -93.24 25.58 -40.14
C ASN A 502 -94.27 26.71 -40.33
N VAL A 503 -93.82 27.97 -40.34
CA VAL A 503 -94.70 29.13 -40.60
C VAL A 503 -95.17 29.12 -42.06
N CYS A 504 -94.30 28.85 -43.04
CA CYS A 504 -94.69 28.71 -44.45
C CYS A 504 -95.73 27.59 -44.67
N GLU A 505 -95.58 26.46 -43.98
CA GLU A 505 -96.55 25.36 -44.03
C GLU A 505 -97.89 25.74 -43.41
N ALA A 506 -97.88 26.46 -42.28
CA ALA A 506 -99.10 26.96 -41.66
C ALA A 506 -99.86 27.91 -42.61
N ILE A 507 -99.13 28.81 -43.28
CA ILE A 507 -99.70 29.68 -44.32
C ILE A 507 -100.25 28.87 -45.49
N THR A 508 -99.52 27.85 -45.95
CA THR A 508 -100.00 26.98 -47.05
C THR A 508 -101.30 26.24 -46.68
N ARG A 509 -101.42 25.77 -45.42
CA ARG A 509 -102.66 25.14 -44.92
C ARG A 509 -103.81 26.14 -44.85
N PHE A 510 -103.56 27.35 -44.32
CA PHE A 510 -104.55 28.41 -44.29
C PHE A 510 -105.02 28.78 -45.71
N HIS A 511 -104.07 28.97 -46.63
CA HIS A 511 -104.32 29.21 -48.04
C HIS A 511 -105.20 28.13 -48.67
N PHE A 512 -104.90 26.85 -48.42
CA PHE A 512 -105.69 25.74 -48.97
C PHE A 512 -107.16 25.82 -48.52
N VAL A 513 -107.39 25.98 -47.21
CA VAL A 513 -108.75 26.07 -46.64
C VAL A 513 -109.51 27.26 -47.22
N LYS A 514 -108.89 28.44 -47.28
CA LYS A 514 -109.55 29.64 -47.80
C LYS A 514 -109.76 29.58 -49.30
N SER A 515 -108.80 29.08 -50.07
CA SER A 515 -108.94 28.95 -51.52
C SER A 515 -110.04 27.97 -51.91
N GLU A 516 -110.20 26.86 -51.20
CA GLU A 516 -111.33 25.94 -51.39
C GLU A 516 -112.67 26.65 -51.17
N TYR A 517 -112.82 27.39 -50.06
CA TYR A 517 -114.02 28.20 -49.83
C TYR A 517 -114.25 29.22 -50.95
N LEU A 518 -113.20 29.91 -51.41
CA LEU A 518 -113.31 30.95 -52.43
C LEU A 518 -113.61 30.41 -53.84
N ARG A 519 -113.28 29.14 -54.14
CA ARG A 519 -113.56 28.51 -55.43
C ARG A 519 -114.98 27.96 -55.56
N VAL A 520 -115.62 27.60 -54.44
CA VAL A 520 -116.97 27.05 -54.47
C VAL A 520 -117.99 28.15 -54.82
N LYS A 521 -118.70 27.95 -55.94
CA LYS A 521 -119.87 28.77 -56.30
C LYS A 521 -121.06 28.34 -55.43
N GLU A 522 -121.63 29.29 -54.69
CA GLU A 522 -122.74 29.03 -53.79
C GLU A 522 -124.08 29.18 -54.54
N ALA A 523 -125.08 28.36 -54.20
CA ALA A 523 -126.44 28.56 -54.69
C ALA A 523 -127.09 29.72 -53.90
N VAL A 524 -127.56 30.75 -54.60
CA VAL A 524 -128.19 31.94 -54.01
C VAL A 524 -129.60 32.08 -54.58
N ASN A 525 -130.61 31.87 -53.73
CA ASN A 525 -132.02 31.80 -54.11
C ASN A 525 -132.88 32.91 -53.47
N SER A 526 -132.29 33.80 -52.66
CA SER A 526 -132.96 34.96 -52.07
C SER A 526 -132.00 36.12 -51.80
N VAL A 527 -132.56 37.33 -51.63
CA VAL A 527 -131.80 38.54 -51.27
C VAL A 527 -131.12 38.39 -49.90
N ASP A 528 -131.77 37.75 -48.93
CA ASP A 528 -131.20 37.53 -47.59
C ASP A 528 -130.05 36.50 -47.60
N GLU A 529 -130.16 35.44 -48.43
CA GLU A 529 -129.05 34.51 -48.67
C GLU A 529 -127.87 35.22 -49.34
N ALA A 530 -128.11 36.05 -50.35
CA ALA A 530 -127.06 36.83 -51.02
C ALA A 530 -126.33 37.77 -50.03
N ARG A 531 -127.06 38.43 -49.13
CA ARG A 531 -126.47 39.29 -48.09
C ARG A 531 -125.65 38.49 -47.09
N SER A 532 -126.15 37.34 -46.67
CA SER A 532 -125.44 36.42 -45.77
C SER A 532 -124.13 35.91 -46.40
N LYS A 533 -124.15 35.53 -47.68
CA LYS A 533 -122.95 35.10 -48.42
C LYS A 533 -121.95 36.22 -48.64
N LEU A 534 -122.39 37.44 -48.98
CA LEU A 534 -121.51 38.62 -49.05
C LEU A 534 -120.90 38.99 -47.69
N SER A 535 -121.67 38.87 -46.60
CA SER A 535 -121.17 39.08 -45.23
C SER A 535 -120.10 38.04 -44.86
N THR A 536 -120.35 36.76 -45.20
CA THR A 536 -119.39 35.65 -44.99
C THR A 536 -118.13 35.84 -45.83
N LEU A 537 -118.26 36.27 -47.10
CA LEU A 537 -117.14 36.58 -47.97
C LEU A 537 -116.32 37.77 -47.42
N LYS A 538 -116.99 38.79 -46.87
CA LYS A 538 -116.34 39.93 -46.20
C LYS A 538 -115.59 39.50 -44.94
N ALA A 539 -116.18 38.64 -44.12
CA ALA A 539 -115.52 38.05 -42.95
C ALA A 539 -114.28 37.22 -43.37
N CYS A 540 -114.39 36.42 -44.43
CA CYS A 540 -113.25 35.68 -44.99
C CYS A 540 -112.13 36.62 -45.47
N SER A 541 -112.45 37.77 -46.08
CA SER A 541 -111.44 38.76 -46.48
C SER A 541 -110.73 39.39 -45.28
N ILE A 542 -111.48 39.72 -44.23
CA ILE A 542 -110.92 40.27 -43.00
C ILE A 542 -109.98 39.25 -42.37
N GLU A 543 -110.40 37.98 -42.28
CA GLU A 543 -109.58 36.90 -41.72
C GLU A 543 -108.30 36.65 -42.55
N ILE A 544 -108.37 36.74 -43.89
CA ILE A 544 -107.18 36.65 -44.76
C ILE A 544 -106.20 37.79 -44.48
N GLU A 545 -106.67 39.03 -44.37
CA GLU A 545 -105.79 40.18 -44.11
C GLU A 545 -105.26 40.20 -42.67
N GLU A 546 -106.07 39.84 -41.67
CA GLU A 546 -105.62 39.70 -40.28
C GLU A 546 -104.56 38.61 -40.15
N PHE A 547 -104.76 37.45 -40.79
CA PHE A 547 -103.78 36.37 -40.79
C PHE A 547 -102.49 36.76 -41.55
N ASN A 548 -102.62 37.47 -42.68
CA ASN A 548 -101.49 38.02 -43.43
C ASN A 548 -100.65 38.96 -42.56
N VAL A 549 -101.29 39.97 -41.95
CA VAL A 549 -100.63 40.96 -41.08
C VAL A 549 -99.98 40.30 -39.86
N ALA A 550 -100.59 39.26 -39.29
CA ALA A 550 -100.06 38.57 -38.11
C ALA A 550 -98.87 37.64 -38.42
N THR A 551 -98.75 37.09 -39.64
CA THR A 551 -97.81 35.99 -39.91
C THR A 551 -96.73 36.33 -40.96
N VAL A 552 -97.07 37.03 -42.03
CA VAL A 552 -96.14 37.27 -43.14
C VAL A 552 -95.02 38.24 -42.79
N PRO A 553 -95.24 39.38 -42.08
CA PRO A 553 -94.16 40.27 -41.68
C PRO A 553 -93.10 39.55 -40.84
N GLY A 554 -93.51 38.80 -39.80
CA GLY A 554 -92.60 38.05 -38.94
C GLY A 554 -91.85 36.94 -39.69
N LEU A 555 -92.49 36.28 -40.65
CA LEU A 555 -91.82 35.31 -41.53
C LEU A 555 -90.71 35.97 -42.37
N LYS A 556 -91.00 37.10 -43.01
CA LYS A 556 -90.03 37.81 -43.86
C LYS A 556 -88.89 38.40 -43.04
N GLU A 557 -89.17 38.92 -41.85
CA GLU A 557 -88.15 39.38 -40.89
C GLU A 557 -87.21 38.24 -40.49
N LEU A 558 -87.75 37.06 -40.15
CA LEU A 558 -86.98 35.87 -39.85
C LEU A 558 -86.12 35.42 -41.04
N GLY A 559 -86.68 35.44 -42.25
CA GLY A 559 -85.93 35.11 -43.46
C GLY A 559 -84.77 36.06 -43.76
N VAL A 560 -84.97 37.37 -43.57
CA VAL A 560 -83.88 38.38 -43.66
C VAL A 560 -82.83 38.14 -42.58
N ALA A 561 -83.24 37.82 -41.34
CA ALA A 561 -82.32 37.52 -40.24
C ALA A 561 -81.45 36.27 -40.56
N ILE A 562 -82.03 35.19 -41.07
CA ILE A 562 -81.31 33.99 -41.48
C ILE A 562 -80.31 34.28 -42.61
N LYS A 563 -80.73 35.03 -43.65
CA LYS A 563 -79.89 35.36 -44.82
C LYS A 563 -78.71 36.27 -44.50
N SER A 564 -78.91 37.22 -43.58
CA SER A 564 -77.90 38.22 -43.20
C SER A 564 -76.96 37.74 -42.09
N ALA A 565 -77.30 36.66 -41.39
CA ALA A 565 -76.46 36.07 -40.37
C ALA A 565 -75.18 35.47 -40.97
N VAL A 566 -74.03 35.96 -40.48
CA VAL A 566 -72.70 35.48 -40.86
C VAL A 566 -71.88 35.26 -39.59
N TYR A 567 -71.23 34.10 -39.50
CA TYR A 567 -70.18 33.83 -38.53
C TYR A 567 -68.83 33.96 -39.22
N GLN A 568 -67.93 34.77 -38.69
CA GLN A 568 -66.59 34.96 -39.24
C GLN A 568 -65.59 35.25 -38.13
N THR A 569 -64.51 34.47 -38.09
CA THR A 569 -63.33 34.70 -37.26
C THR A 569 -62.07 34.56 -38.11
N ASP A 570 -60.90 34.64 -37.47
CA ASP A 570 -59.60 34.35 -38.09
C ASP A 570 -59.37 32.83 -38.28
N ILE A 571 -60.22 31.99 -37.70
CA ILE A 571 -60.10 30.52 -37.73
C ILE A 571 -61.12 29.91 -38.68
N SER A 572 -62.38 30.36 -38.63
CA SER A 572 -63.45 29.78 -39.44
C SER A 572 -64.52 30.79 -39.87
N SER A 573 -65.34 30.38 -40.81
CA SER A 573 -66.48 31.17 -41.29
C SER A 573 -67.66 30.27 -41.60
N SER A 574 -68.87 30.79 -41.47
CA SER A 574 -70.10 30.11 -41.86
C SER A 574 -71.20 31.10 -42.22
N LYS A 575 -72.06 30.70 -43.15
CA LYS A 575 -73.23 31.45 -43.61
C LYS A 575 -74.34 30.47 -43.98
N TYR A 576 -75.58 30.93 -44.01
CA TYR A 576 -76.70 30.10 -44.43
C TYR A 576 -76.60 29.74 -45.93
N GLU A 577 -76.55 28.44 -46.24
CA GLU A 577 -76.28 27.95 -47.60
C GLU A 577 -77.54 27.91 -48.49
N LYS A 578 -78.71 27.69 -47.90
CA LYS A 578 -79.97 27.44 -48.63
C LYS A 578 -80.79 28.71 -48.90
N SER A 579 -80.13 29.85 -49.11
CA SER A 579 -80.81 31.14 -49.30
C SER A 579 -81.79 31.14 -50.47
N VAL A 580 -81.56 30.34 -51.51
CA VAL A 580 -82.46 30.24 -52.68
C VAL A 580 -83.76 29.53 -52.32
N GLU A 581 -83.68 28.40 -51.61
CA GLU A 581 -84.86 27.67 -51.15
C GLU A 581 -85.72 28.53 -50.23
N LEU A 582 -85.08 29.29 -49.32
CA LEU A 582 -85.76 30.21 -48.43
C LEU A 582 -86.52 31.28 -49.21
N ASN A 583 -85.89 31.91 -50.22
CA ASN A 583 -86.55 32.89 -51.08
C ASN A 583 -87.74 32.28 -51.85
N GLN A 584 -87.60 31.06 -52.37
CA GLN A 584 -88.68 30.37 -53.08
C GLN A 584 -89.89 30.10 -52.17
N ARG A 585 -89.67 29.74 -50.91
CA ARG A 585 -90.75 29.57 -49.93
C ARG A 585 -91.46 30.88 -49.65
N GLU A 586 -90.70 31.96 -49.48
CA GLU A 586 -91.23 33.31 -49.26
C GLU A 586 -92.03 33.83 -50.46
N GLU A 587 -91.57 33.57 -51.69
CA GLU A 587 -92.26 33.95 -52.92
C GLU A 587 -93.55 33.14 -53.11
N LYS A 588 -93.52 31.84 -52.79
CA LYS A 588 -94.71 30.98 -52.80
C LYS A 588 -95.79 31.49 -51.84
N VAL A 589 -95.39 31.94 -50.65
CA VAL A 589 -96.32 32.58 -49.69
C VAL A 589 -96.96 33.84 -50.29
N ASP A 590 -96.19 34.71 -50.94
CA ASP A 590 -96.73 35.91 -51.58
C ASP A 590 -97.73 35.56 -52.69
N GLN A 591 -97.40 34.58 -53.53
CA GLN A 591 -98.27 34.08 -54.59
C GLN A 591 -99.58 33.50 -54.03
N GLN A 592 -99.53 32.78 -52.91
CA GLN A 592 -100.70 32.24 -52.22
C GLN A 592 -101.66 33.36 -51.77
N PHE A 593 -101.14 34.43 -51.17
CA PHE A 593 -101.99 35.56 -50.77
C PHE A 593 -102.54 36.34 -51.98
N MET A 594 -101.75 36.52 -53.05
CA MET A 594 -102.25 37.12 -54.30
C MET A 594 -103.39 36.29 -54.91
N GLU A 595 -103.26 34.97 -54.93
CA GLU A 595 -104.27 34.06 -55.44
C GLU A 595 -105.56 34.13 -54.59
N MET A 596 -105.46 34.11 -53.26
CA MET A 596 -106.64 34.28 -52.39
C MET A 596 -107.36 35.61 -52.63
N ARG A 597 -106.61 36.72 -52.81
CA ARG A 597 -107.22 38.02 -53.15
C ARG A 597 -107.90 38.01 -54.51
N ARG A 598 -107.29 37.36 -55.51
CA ARG A 598 -107.89 37.18 -56.84
C ARG A 598 -109.18 36.36 -56.77
N LEU A 599 -109.14 35.20 -56.13
CA LEU A 599 -110.31 34.33 -55.93
C LEU A 599 -111.42 35.02 -55.13
N HIS A 600 -111.05 35.82 -54.12
CA HIS A 600 -112.00 36.67 -53.39
C HIS A 600 -112.69 37.66 -54.32
N GLN A 601 -111.94 38.38 -55.17
CA GLN A 601 -112.51 39.34 -56.11
C GLN A 601 -113.43 38.67 -57.14
N GLU A 602 -113.05 37.50 -57.65
CA GLU A 602 -113.88 36.72 -58.58
C GLU A 602 -115.19 36.28 -57.91
N LYS A 603 -115.10 35.76 -56.69
CA LYS A 603 -116.28 35.37 -55.91
C LYS A 603 -117.15 36.56 -55.53
N LEU A 604 -116.55 37.73 -55.25
CA LEU A 604 -117.26 38.98 -54.98
C LEU A 604 -118.07 39.44 -56.20
N VAL A 605 -117.49 39.38 -57.41
CA VAL A 605 -118.20 39.71 -58.65
C VAL A 605 -119.39 38.78 -58.86
N ILE A 606 -119.18 37.47 -58.70
CA ILE A 606 -120.26 36.46 -58.85
C ILE A 606 -121.37 36.69 -57.83
N LEU A 607 -121.05 36.89 -56.55
CA LEU A 607 -122.07 37.12 -55.52
C LEU A 607 -122.78 38.47 -55.64
N ASN A 608 -122.12 39.51 -56.17
CA ASN A 608 -122.77 40.78 -56.51
C ASN A 608 -123.71 40.65 -57.71
N ASP A 609 -123.36 39.84 -58.71
CA ASP A 609 -124.25 39.50 -59.83
C ASP A 609 -125.45 38.65 -59.36
N ASP A 610 -125.22 37.65 -58.51
CA ASP A 610 -126.28 36.85 -57.87
C ASP A 610 -127.20 37.75 -57.01
N MET A 611 -126.64 38.70 -56.26
CA MET A 611 -127.38 39.72 -55.51
C MET A 611 -128.23 40.59 -56.45
N ALA A 612 -127.65 41.11 -57.53
CA ALA A 612 -128.37 41.92 -58.50
C ALA A 612 -129.51 41.14 -59.17
N ARG A 613 -129.28 39.86 -59.51
CA ARG A 613 -130.31 38.95 -60.05
C ARG A 613 -131.45 38.74 -59.07
N GLU A 614 -131.17 38.45 -57.80
CA GLU A 614 -132.22 38.17 -56.83
C GLU A 614 -132.94 39.46 -56.37
N VAL A 615 -132.26 40.61 -56.32
CA VAL A 615 -132.90 41.92 -56.10
C VAL A 615 -133.82 42.27 -57.28
N PHE A 616 -133.41 42.00 -58.52
CA PHE A 616 -134.26 42.18 -59.70
C PHE A 616 -135.48 41.23 -59.66
N LYS A 617 -135.29 39.94 -59.36
CA LYS A 617 -136.40 38.99 -59.14
C LYS A 617 -137.37 39.44 -58.04
N ALA A 618 -136.87 40.06 -56.98
CA ALA A 618 -137.68 40.58 -55.88
C ALA A 618 -138.42 41.89 -56.21
N GLN A 619 -137.99 42.63 -57.25
CA GLN A 619 -138.64 43.86 -57.75
C GLN A 619 -139.68 43.61 -58.84
N VAL A 620 -139.58 42.48 -59.56
CA VAL A 620 -140.51 42.08 -60.65
C VAL A 620 -141.59 41.10 -60.16
N ARG A 621 -141.49 40.64 -58.91
CA ARG A 621 -142.59 40.02 -58.14
C ARG A 621 -143.33 41.10 -57.38
#